data_AF-A0A0Q6PYW0-F1
#
_entry.id   AF-A0A0Q6PYW0-F1
#
_cell.length_a   1.000
_cell.length_b   1.000
_cell.length_c   1.000
_cell.angle_alpha   90.00
_cell.angle_beta   90.00
_cell.angle_gamma   90.00
#
_symmetry.space_group_name_H-M   'P 1'
#
loop_
_entity.id
_entity.type
_entity.pdbx_description
1 polymer ?
#
loop_
_entity_poly.entity_id
_entity_poly.type
_entity_poly.pdbx_seq_one_letter_code
_entity_poly.pdbx_strand_id
1 'polypeptide(L)'
;MVNPNGSRIAAAATVIVLLCALVSGCAQEHADTGTASVAVHSGQEVKLATEGNRLTVDIPAASIAGSGTLTALSVTDSAGVEGWKIALSGEAKLVGPATLGFKHDFAKGEPAPLVTSTEDGTTLTAADGVIVEGNIAVVTTTHFSTWFTMWWNDVLDKARARMDKFYAGTGKAPSCTDEAKAKQKGYKVTSDSGSRVYWCLGLDGSGAPQLKVTNARGYFVGAESSPGITPQESGANDLIAIVSNIIKERPSLAGNTVTLVGPGETVQYKITGSGQSGVRVQPSVPGYLVTAAQYAVDTLGEVLGRMGKGGMKKGALESLFDWESCLSGYSSMMTAKVETARQATTYFDDAVGTTLGCMEKAIGKAGLGFIGTTIASGISWLVSGVRTAMNGFGAAADTALNPSGYTIYVTAPTTIASPATAPPVVTAPAGFPAALSGTWCTKSDPNNCFSAAELVAQHQGAFVADTFKPDALGTTGYDICVEPDSNKTCDMAGTMLIEYFPAGVAWNCVAVEVKQKGWPTCNPDFTSAHITSKARIVILPNHQQDSVYHDTEPMYRR
;
A
#
# COMPACT_ATOMS: atom_id res chain seq x y z
N MET A 1 -63.98 41.20 -37.30
CA MET A 1 -65.40 41.50 -37.06
C MET A 1 -65.89 40.64 -35.91
N VAL A 2 -66.49 41.29 -34.91
CA VAL A 2 -67.47 40.77 -33.92
C VAL A 2 -67.00 39.66 -32.94
N ASN A 3 -66.71 40.12 -31.72
CA ASN A 3 -66.80 39.43 -30.42
C ASN A 3 -68.28 39.08 -30.12
N PRO A 4 -68.66 38.04 -29.32
CA PRO A 4 -68.73 38.25 -27.87
C PRO A 4 -68.69 37.00 -26.93
N ASN A 5 -68.25 37.26 -25.68
CA ASN A 5 -68.83 36.87 -24.37
C ASN A 5 -69.21 35.41 -24.07
N GLY A 6 -69.03 34.88 -22.85
CA GLY A 6 -68.82 35.51 -21.55
C GLY A 6 -68.46 34.44 -20.49
N SER A 7 -67.69 34.79 -19.47
CA SER A 7 -68.15 35.36 -18.18
C SER A 7 -68.68 34.32 -17.20
N ARG A 8 -67.93 34.13 -16.11
CA ARG A 8 -68.33 34.28 -14.68
C ARG A 8 -67.06 34.08 -13.83
N ILE A 9 -66.52 35.11 -13.15
CA ILE A 9 -66.95 35.67 -11.84
C ILE A 9 -66.84 34.56 -10.76
N ALA A 10 -65.96 34.63 -9.76
CA ALA A 10 -65.92 35.68 -8.74
C ALA A 10 -64.54 35.88 -8.09
N ALA A 11 -64.28 37.13 -7.74
CA ALA A 11 -63.20 37.62 -6.88
C ALA A 11 -63.72 37.92 -5.48
N ALA A 12 -62.89 37.69 -4.45
CA ALA A 12 -62.85 38.42 -3.17
C ALA A 12 -61.54 38.00 -2.49
N ALA A 13 -60.46 38.79 -2.52
CA ALA A 13 -60.20 39.95 -1.67
C ALA A 13 -60.31 39.61 -0.17
N THR A 14 -59.15 39.61 0.52
CA THR A 14 -58.87 40.03 1.92
C THR A 14 -57.72 39.17 2.50
N VAL A 15 -56.79 39.84 3.19
CA VAL A 15 -55.64 39.30 3.97
C VAL A 15 -54.32 39.12 3.20
N ILE A 16 -53.84 40.20 2.59
CA ILE A 16 -52.42 40.56 2.68
C ILE A 16 -52.24 41.13 4.10
N VAL A 17 -51.19 40.71 4.83
CA VAL A 17 -50.71 41.11 6.19
C VAL A 17 -50.73 40.01 7.29
N LEU A 18 -51.31 38.82 7.09
CA LEU A 18 -51.25 37.75 8.11
C LEU A 18 -50.59 36.42 7.67
N LEU A 19 -49.76 36.43 6.62
CA LEU A 19 -49.00 35.26 6.16
C LEU A 19 -47.47 35.40 6.25
N CYS A 20 -46.98 36.42 6.96
CA CYS A 20 -45.59 36.47 7.45
C CYS A 20 -45.46 36.00 8.91
N ALA A 21 -46.52 35.45 9.51
CA ALA A 21 -46.56 34.97 10.89
C ALA A 21 -46.84 33.46 11.03
N LEU A 22 -46.83 32.70 9.93
CA LEU A 22 -47.07 31.24 9.94
C LEU A 22 -46.03 30.42 9.15
N VAL A 23 -44.89 31.03 8.79
CA VAL A 23 -43.64 30.31 8.44
C VAL A 23 -42.56 30.57 9.52
N SER A 24 -42.98 31.04 10.68
CA SER A 24 -42.24 30.99 11.95
C SER A 24 -42.53 29.68 12.69
N GLY A 25 -42.57 28.57 11.95
CA GLY A 25 -42.20 27.26 12.47
C GLY A 25 -40.69 27.23 12.59
N CYS A 26 -40.14 28.11 13.42
CA CYS A 26 -38.78 28.06 13.87
C CYS A 26 -38.62 26.71 14.60
N ALA A 27 -38.14 25.70 13.89
CA ALA A 27 -37.07 24.94 14.49
C ALA A 27 -35.94 25.95 14.71
N GLN A 28 -36.01 26.67 15.83
CA GLN A 28 -34.79 26.97 16.54
C GLN A 28 -34.25 25.57 16.85
N GLU A 29 -33.38 25.06 15.96
CA GLU A 29 -32.19 24.41 16.47
C GLU A 29 -31.69 25.37 17.55
N HIS A 30 -32.03 25.06 18.81
CA HIS A 30 -31.31 25.61 19.91
C HIS A 30 -29.87 25.25 19.57
N ALA A 31 -29.11 26.23 19.08
CA ALA A 31 -27.68 26.07 18.99
C ALA A 31 -27.28 25.70 20.41
N ASP A 32 -26.92 24.43 20.62
CA ASP A 32 -26.31 23.91 21.84
C ASP A 32 -25.17 24.86 22.15
N THR A 33 -25.43 25.89 22.94
CA THR A 33 -24.42 26.93 23.15
C THR A 33 -23.28 26.40 24.01
N GLY A 34 -23.35 25.13 24.47
CA GLY A 34 -22.29 24.46 25.20
C GLY A 34 -21.75 25.31 26.34
N THR A 35 -22.59 26.15 26.95
CA THR A 35 -22.18 27.14 27.93
C THR A 35 -22.87 26.83 29.24
N ALA A 36 -22.09 26.74 30.32
CA ALA A 36 -22.60 26.65 31.67
C ALA A 36 -21.95 27.71 32.55
N SER A 37 -22.69 28.21 33.54
CA SER A 37 -22.17 29.14 34.53
C SER A 37 -22.78 28.91 35.91
N VAL A 38 -22.02 29.21 36.96
CA VAL A 38 -22.48 29.14 38.35
C VAL A 38 -21.79 30.23 39.18
N ALA A 39 -22.54 30.83 40.10
CA ALA A 39 -21.98 31.78 41.05
C ALA A 39 -21.06 31.05 42.05
N VAL A 40 -19.97 31.70 42.43
CA VAL A 40 -18.96 31.12 43.33
C VAL A 40 -18.55 32.10 44.41
N HIS A 41 -18.32 31.60 45.62
CA HIS A 41 -17.77 32.38 46.73
C HIS A 41 -16.82 31.56 47.61
N SER A 42 -15.95 32.25 48.35
CA SER A 42 -15.01 31.64 49.31
C SER A 42 -15.74 30.69 50.27
N GLY A 43 -15.15 29.51 50.50
CA GLY A 43 -15.72 28.48 51.37
C GLY A 43 -16.89 27.69 50.78
N GLN A 44 -17.25 27.90 49.51
CA GLN A 44 -18.32 27.17 48.83
C GLN A 44 -17.76 25.96 48.06
N GLU A 45 -18.35 24.78 48.25
CA GLU A 45 -18.18 23.70 47.28
C GLU A 45 -18.98 24.03 46.02
N VAL A 46 -18.32 24.03 44.87
CA VAL A 46 -18.92 24.40 43.59
C VAL A 46 -18.93 23.19 42.67
N LYS A 47 -20.09 22.92 42.07
CA LYS A 47 -20.25 21.94 41.00
C LYS A 47 -20.86 22.62 39.79
N LEU A 48 -20.21 22.50 38.66
CA LEU A 48 -20.70 22.97 37.37
C LEU A 48 -20.72 21.78 36.41
N ALA A 49 -21.84 21.58 35.73
CA ALA A 49 -21.97 20.58 34.68
C ALA A 49 -22.50 21.26 33.42
N THR A 50 -21.92 20.92 32.28
CA THR A 50 -22.40 21.38 30.98
C THR A 50 -23.50 20.45 30.48
N GLU A 51 -24.17 20.84 29.40
CA GLU A 51 -25.24 20.04 28.80
C GLU A 51 -24.78 18.59 28.51
N GLY A 52 -25.63 17.61 28.83
CA GLY A 52 -25.30 16.19 28.69
C GLY A 52 -24.23 15.67 29.65
N ASN A 53 -23.77 16.49 30.61
CA ASN A 53 -22.61 16.26 31.48
C ASN A 53 -21.33 15.99 30.68
N ARG A 54 -21.15 16.68 29.55
CA ARG A 54 -19.96 16.50 28.68
C ARG A 54 -18.69 16.99 29.36
N LEU A 55 -18.81 18.06 30.15
CA LEU A 55 -17.81 18.53 31.11
C LEU A 55 -18.46 18.68 32.48
N THR A 56 -17.77 18.24 33.53
CA THR A 56 -18.03 18.60 34.92
C THR A 56 -16.82 19.32 35.52
N VAL A 57 -17.07 20.27 36.41
CA VAL A 57 -16.07 20.99 37.18
C VAL A 57 -16.48 20.96 38.65
N ASP A 58 -15.65 20.33 39.47
CA ASP A 58 -15.84 20.25 40.92
C ASP A 58 -14.73 21.02 41.63
N ILE A 59 -15.10 22.04 42.40
CA ILE A 59 -14.18 22.87 43.20
C ILE A 59 -14.51 22.65 44.67
N PRO A 60 -13.61 22.03 45.46
CA PRO A 60 -13.76 21.93 46.90
C PRO A 60 -13.84 23.30 47.57
N ALA A 61 -14.57 23.39 48.69
CA ALA A 61 -14.77 24.63 49.45
C ALA A 61 -13.48 25.38 49.81
N ALA A 62 -12.40 24.64 50.10
CA ALA A 62 -11.11 25.20 50.47
C ALA A 62 -10.28 25.70 49.26
N SER A 63 -10.69 25.36 48.03
CA SER A 63 -9.92 25.63 46.81
C SER A 63 -10.28 26.97 46.15
N ILE A 64 -11.24 27.72 46.68
CA ILE A 64 -11.68 28.99 46.11
C ILE A 64 -11.56 30.15 47.09
N ALA A 65 -11.05 31.29 46.61
CA ALA A 65 -10.99 32.55 47.35
C ALA A 65 -11.71 33.65 46.56
N GLY A 66 -12.27 34.65 47.26
CA GLY A 66 -13.03 35.75 46.64
C GLY A 66 -14.46 35.36 46.26
N SER A 67 -15.13 36.18 45.44
CA SER A 67 -16.47 35.92 44.91
C SER A 67 -16.55 36.27 43.42
N GLY A 68 -17.38 35.54 42.67
CA GLY A 68 -17.41 35.67 41.22
C GLY A 68 -18.32 34.70 40.50
N THR A 69 -17.93 34.34 39.28
CA THR A 69 -18.66 33.38 38.44
C THR A 69 -17.68 32.40 37.81
N LEU A 70 -17.98 31.11 37.92
CA LEU A 70 -17.33 30.06 37.14
C LEU A 70 -18.12 29.88 35.84
N THR A 71 -17.39 29.85 34.73
CA THR A 71 -17.96 29.65 33.40
C THR A 71 -17.21 28.53 32.68
N ALA A 72 -17.94 27.73 31.91
CA ALA A 72 -17.39 26.79 30.94
C ALA A 72 -18.07 27.02 29.59
N LEU A 73 -17.27 27.22 28.55
CA LEU A 73 -17.71 27.49 27.18
C LEU A 73 -17.10 26.45 26.24
N SER A 74 -17.94 25.74 25.47
CA SER A 74 -17.45 24.85 24.41
C SER A 74 -16.69 25.65 23.36
N VAL A 75 -15.54 25.12 22.94
CA VAL A 75 -14.68 25.70 21.92
C VAL A 75 -14.21 24.61 20.96
N THR A 76 -13.75 25.01 19.78
CA THR A 76 -13.14 24.09 18.81
C THR A 76 -11.79 24.64 18.37
N ASP A 77 -10.75 23.81 18.40
CA ASP A 77 -9.43 24.19 17.88
C ASP A 77 -9.41 24.25 16.34
N SER A 78 -8.32 24.75 15.76
CA SER A 78 -8.14 24.86 14.31
C SER A 78 -8.11 23.50 13.58
N ALA A 79 -7.97 22.40 14.31
CA ALA A 79 -7.97 21.03 13.84
C ALA A 79 -9.28 20.28 14.20
N GLY A 80 -10.36 21.00 14.52
CA GLY A 80 -11.67 20.42 14.84
C GLY A 80 -11.75 19.75 16.22
N VAL A 81 -10.74 19.97 17.07
CA VAL A 81 -10.63 19.70 18.52
C VAL A 81 -11.76 20.26 19.36
N GLU A 82 -12.81 19.50 19.68
CA GLU A 82 -13.71 20.00 20.71
C GLU A 82 -13.01 20.10 22.08
N GLY A 83 -13.21 21.23 22.74
CA GLY A 83 -12.65 21.54 24.04
C GLY A 83 -13.54 22.48 24.83
N TRP A 84 -13.03 22.93 25.97
CA TRP A 84 -13.76 23.76 26.91
C TRP A 84 -12.86 24.87 27.43
N LYS A 85 -13.31 26.12 27.25
CA LYS A 85 -12.72 27.28 27.91
C LYS A 85 -13.37 27.44 29.27
N ILE A 86 -12.59 27.22 30.33
CA ILE A 86 -13.03 27.33 31.72
C ILE A 86 -12.42 28.61 32.29
N ALA A 87 -13.23 29.43 32.95
CA ALA A 87 -12.77 30.69 33.52
C ALA A 87 -13.52 31.06 34.80
N LEU A 88 -12.78 31.68 35.72
CA LEU A 88 -13.33 32.43 36.85
C LEU A 88 -13.31 33.93 36.51
N SER A 89 -14.38 34.63 36.82
CA SER A 89 -14.49 36.09 36.70
C SER A 89 -14.80 36.75 38.05
N GLY A 90 -14.62 38.06 38.14
CA GLY A 90 -14.81 38.83 39.37
C GLY A 90 -13.55 38.80 40.25
N GLU A 91 -13.74 38.65 41.56
CA GLU A 91 -12.64 38.53 42.53
C GLU A 91 -12.26 37.07 42.80
N ALA A 92 -13.01 36.11 42.24
CA ALA A 92 -12.81 34.69 42.45
C ALA A 92 -11.46 34.21 41.88
N LYS A 93 -10.72 33.46 42.69
CA LYS A 93 -9.45 32.81 42.31
C LYS A 93 -9.45 31.37 42.78
N LEU A 94 -8.90 30.49 41.94
CA LEU A 94 -8.59 29.12 42.32
C LEU A 94 -7.29 29.14 43.15
N VAL A 95 -7.39 28.78 44.43
CA VAL A 95 -6.27 28.76 45.40
C VAL A 95 -5.88 27.35 45.84
N GLY A 96 -6.62 26.34 45.37
CA GLY A 96 -6.36 24.92 45.61
C GLY A 96 -6.75 24.08 44.38
N PRO A 97 -6.71 22.74 44.48
CA PRO A 97 -7.06 21.89 43.35
C PRO A 97 -8.56 21.94 43.03
N ALA A 98 -8.87 21.84 41.75
CA ALA A 98 -10.20 21.55 41.20
C ALA A 98 -10.12 20.25 40.38
N THR A 99 -11.28 19.60 40.20
CA THR A 99 -11.39 18.40 39.37
C THR A 99 -12.20 18.71 38.11
N LEU A 100 -11.69 18.29 36.96
CA LEU A 100 -12.35 18.34 35.67
C LEU A 100 -12.74 16.92 35.28
N GLY A 101 -14.01 16.71 34.90
CA GLY A 101 -14.50 15.44 34.37
C GLY A 101 -14.95 15.59 32.93
N PHE A 102 -14.36 14.82 32.01
CA PHE A 102 -14.72 14.80 30.59
C PHE A 102 -15.42 13.49 30.26
N LYS A 103 -16.69 13.55 29.89
CA LYS A 103 -17.50 12.34 29.63
C LYS A 103 -17.23 11.80 28.23
N HIS A 104 -17.03 10.48 28.15
CA HIS A 104 -16.81 9.75 26.90
C HIS A 104 -17.26 8.29 27.01
N ASP A 105 -17.87 7.77 25.95
CA ASP A 105 -18.27 6.37 25.86
C ASP A 105 -17.09 5.51 25.41
N PHE A 106 -16.21 5.16 26.36
CA PHE A 106 -14.98 4.41 26.09
C PHE A 106 -15.25 3.07 25.40
N ALA A 107 -14.48 2.79 24.36
CA ALA A 107 -14.42 1.46 23.79
C ALA A 107 -13.81 0.46 24.80
N LYS A 108 -14.13 -0.83 24.66
CA LYS A 108 -13.62 -1.86 25.57
C LYS A 108 -12.08 -1.86 25.58
N GLY A 109 -11.51 -1.60 26.76
CA GLY A 109 -10.06 -1.58 26.96
C GLY A 109 -9.37 -0.31 26.42
N GLU A 110 -10.12 0.71 26.00
CA GLU A 110 -9.56 2.00 25.63
C GLU A 110 -8.85 2.64 26.84
N PRO A 111 -7.61 3.13 26.67
CA PRO A 111 -6.86 3.77 27.75
C PRO A 111 -7.34 5.20 28.01
N ALA A 112 -6.84 5.81 29.08
CA ALA A 112 -7.12 7.21 29.40
C ALA A 112 -6.77 8.13 28.20
N PRO A 113 -7.61 9.13 27.88
CA PRO A 113 -7.36 10.03 26.76
C PRO A 113 -6.15 10.91 27.04
N LEU A 114 -5.62 11.56 25.99
CA LEU A 114 -4.73 12.69 26.19
C LEU A 114 -5.57 13.93 26.49
N VAL A 115 -5.39 14.52 27.67
CA VAL A 115 -5.98 15.80 28.04
C VAL A 115 -4.90 16.86 27.96
N THR A 116 -5.16 17.95 27.26
CA THR A 116 -4.22 19.08 27.13
C THR A 116 -4.90 20.39 27.52
N SER A 117 -4.12 21.37 27.95
CA SER A 117 -4.59 22.71 28.29
C SER A 117 -3.74 23.78 27.62
N THR A 118 -4.32 24.97 27.39
CA THR A 118 -3.62 26.14 26.86
C THR A 118 -4.17 27.43 27.46
N GLU A 119 -3.26 28.31 27.88
CA GLU A 119 -3.56 29.64 28.39
C GLU A 119 -3.50 30.72 27.30
N ASP A 120 -2.58 30.56 26.34
CA ASP A 120 -2.30 31.49 25.24
C ASP A 120 -3.04 31.14 23.94
N GLY A 121 -3.68 29.96 23.88
CA GLY A 121 -4.35 29.44 22.70
C GLY A 121 -3.40 28.79 21.68
N THR A 122 -2.10 28.73 21.97
CA THR A 122 -1.07 28.22 21.04
C THR A 122 -0.21 27.12 21.64
N THR A 123 0.19 27.25 22.90
CA THR A 123 1.03 26.29 23.60
C THR A 123 0.15 25.30 24.35
N LEU A 124 0.23 24.03 23.97
CA LEU A 124 -0.52 22.95 24.61
C LEU A 124 0.35 22.25 25.67
N THR A 125 -0.18 22.16 26.88
CA THR A 125 0.43 21.45 28.02
C THR A 125 -0.43 20.24 28.35
N ALA A 126 0.14 19.04 28.30
CA ALA A 126 -0.57 17.84 28.69
C ALA A 126 -0.84 17.80 30.19
N ALA A 127 -2.01 17.28 30.56
CA ALA A 127 -2.37 17.03 31.94
C ALA A 127 -1.70 15.75 32.43
N ASP A 128 -1.14 15.80 33.63
CA ASP A 128 -0.62 14.63 34.31
C ASP A 128 -1.73 13.93 35.09
N GLY A 129 -1.57 12.61 35.31
CA GLY A 129 -2.44 11.86 36.21
C GLY A 129 -3.89 11.74 35.75
N VAL A 130 -4.15 11.79 34.44
CA VAL A 130 -5.49 11.54 33.88
C VAL A 130 -5.91 10.11 34.24
N ILE A 131 -7.02 9.97 34.98
CA ILE A 131 -7.61 8.67 35.32
C ILE A 131 -8.97 8.51 34.66
N VAL A 132 -9.42 7.27 34.51
CA VAL A 132 -10.75 6.95 33.98
C VAL A 132 -11.61 6.36 35.08
N GLU A 133 -12.74 7.00 35.37
CA GLU A 133 -13.74 6.56 36.34
C GLU A 133 -15.08 6.35 35.63
N GLY A 134 -15.43 5.08 35.36
CA GLY A 134 -16.61 4.76 34.57
C GLY A 134 -16.47 5.28 33.13
N ASN A 135 -17.32 6.24 32.74
CA ASN A 135 -17.30 6.89 31.44
C ASN A 135 -16.78 8.34 31.48
N ILE A 136 -15.95 8.66 32.48
CA ILE A 136 -15.42 10.01 32.70
C ILE A 136 -13.90 9.94 32.79
N ALA A 137 -13.21 10.74 31.97
CA ALA A 137 -11.79 11.05 32.15
C ALA A 137 -11.66 12.19 33.17
N VAL A 138 -10.94 11.95 34.25
CA VAL A 138 -10.83 12.87 35.39
C VAL A 138 -9.43 13.46 35.45
N VAL A 139 -9.35 14.78 35.60
CA VAL A 139 -8.11 15.55 35.72
C VAL A 139 -8.17 16.45 36.95
N THR A 140 -7.11 16.43 37.76
CA THR A 140 -6.93 17.44 38.81
C THR A 140 -6.12 18.61 38.27
N THR A 141 -6.60 19.84 38.49
CA THR A 141 -5.94 21.07 38.01
C THR A 141 -5.84 22.11 39.11
N THR A 142 -4.86 23.00 39.01
CA THR A 142 -4.69 24.19 39.86
C THR A 142 -4.92 25.50 39.09
N HIS A 143 -5.32 25.41 37.82
CA HIS A 143 -5.62 26.55 36.96
C HIS A 143 -6.84 26.27 36.08
N PHE A 144 -7.47 27.35 35.62
CA PHE A 144 -8.50 27.30 34.59
C PHE A 144 -8.00 28.01 33.33
N SER A 145 -8.29 27.39 32.19
CA SER A 145 -7.78 27.77 30.88
C SER A 145 -8.62 27.08 29.81
N THR A 146 -8.11 26.93 28.59
CA THR A 146 -8.77 26.14 27.56
C THR A 146 -8.27 24.70 27.60
N TRP A 147 -9.17 23.73 27.66
CA TRP A 147 -8.86 22.30 27.79
C TRP A 147 -9.38 21.51 26.60
N PHE A 148 -8.59 20.58 26.09
CA PHE A 148 -8.92 19.70 24.97
C PHE A 148 -8.76 18.25 25.36
N THR A 149 -9.57 17.38 24.74
CA THR A 149 -9.52 15.93 24.94
C THR A 149 -9.27 15.24 23.61
N MET A 150 -8.28 14.35 23.57
CA MET A 150 -8.04 13.46 22.44
C MET A 150 -8.37 12.04 22.88
N TRP A 151 -9.51 11.55 22.42
CA TRP A 151 -9.97 10.19 22.62
C TRP A 151 -9.23 9.25 21.68
N TRP A 152 -8.79 8.10 22.18
CA TRP A 152 -8.01 7.16 21.36
C TRP A 152 -8.89 6.50 20.31
N ASN A 153 -10.18 6.29 20.61
CA ASN A 153 -11.13 5.78 19.62
C ASN A 153 -11.29 6.74 18.43
N ASP A 154 -11.30 8.05 18.64
CA ASP A 154 -11.35 9.02 17.54
C ASP A 154 -10.10 8.96 16.66
N VAL A 155 -8.93 8.78 17.27
CA VAL A 155 -7.67 8.56 16.54
C VAL A 155 -7.76 7.25 15.76
N LEU A 156 -8.26 6.18 16.36
CA LEU A 156 -8.44 4.88 15.71
C LEU A 156 -9.39 4.98 14.51
N ASP A 157 -10.52 5.67 14.66
CA ASP A 157 -11.51 5.79 13.60
C ASP A 157 -11.01 6.66 12.44
N LYS A 158 -10.24 7.73 12.72
CA LYS A 158 -9.53 8.48 11.68
C LYS A 158 -8.47 7.65 10.98
N ALA A 159 -7.71 6.87 11.75
CA ALA A 159 -6.67 6.01 11.22
C ALA A 159 -7.28 4.91 10.33
N ARG A 160 -8.41 4.30 10.74
CA ARG A 160 -9.23 3.39 9.92
C ARG A 160 -9.75 4.06 8.66
N ALA A 161 -10.35 5.24 8.76
CA ALA A 161 -10.83 5.97 7.59
C ALA A 161 -9.70 6.31 6.60
N ARG A 162 -8.48 6.55 7.09
CA ARG A 162 -7.29 6.71 6.23
C ARG A 162 -6.89 5.38 5.57
N MET A 163 -6.93 4.28 6.30
CA MET A 163 -6.73 2.95 5.73
C MET A 163 -7.78 2.62 4.66
N ASP A 164 -9.05 2.94 4.89
CA ASP A 164 -10.11 2.76 3.90
C ASP A 164 -9.82 3.53 2.62
N LYS A 165 -9.26 4.74 2.72
CA LYS A 165 -8.79 5.49 1.55
C LYS A 165 -7.63 4.81 0.84
N PHE A 166 -6.71 4.16 1.57
CA PHE A 166 -5.67 3.30 0.98
C PHE A 166 -6.25 2.04 0.31
N TYR A 167 -7.47 1.62 0.64
CA TYR A 167 -8.11 0.48 -0.02
C TYR A 167 -9.07 0.87 -1.15
N ALA A 168 -9.63 2.08 -1.15
CA ALA A 168 -10.60 2.54 -2.14
C ALA A 168 -10.02 2.72 -3.56
N GLY A 169 -8.70 2.62 -3.74
CA GLY A 169 -8.01 2.86 -5.00
C GLY A 169 -7.90 4.36 -5.32
N THR A 170 -6.72 4.82 -5.70
CA THR A 170 -6.39 6.26 -5.71
C THR A 170 -5.82 6.77 -7.03
N GLY A 171 -5.79 5.94 -8.09
CA GLY A 171 -5.25 6.32 -9.39
C GLY A 171 -6.29 6.80 -10.39
N LYS A 172 -5.87 7.69 -11.30
CA LYS A 172 -6.58 8.01 -12.53
C LYS A 172 -5.79 7.48 -13.72
N ALA A 173 -6.47 7.18 -14.82
CA ALA A 173 -5.77 6.81 -16.04
C ALA A 173 -4.84 7.95 -16.49
N PRO A 174 -3.54 7.67 -16.71
CA PRO A 174 -2.62 8.69 -17.19
C PRO A 174 -2.95 9.03 -18.65
N SER A 175 -2.53 10.22 -19.08
CA SER A 175 -2.58 10.62 -20.49
C SER A 175 -1.17 10.73 -21.06
N CYS A 176 -1.02 10.30 -22.32
CA CYS A 176 0.22 10.37 -23.06
C CYS A 176 0.04 11.27 -24.28
N THR A 177 1.07 12.05 -24.58
CA THR A 177 1.10 12.83 -25.83
C THR A 177 1.30 11.88 -27.01
N ASP A 178 0.65 12.17 -28.14
CA ASP A 178 0.94 11.51 -29.42
C ASP A 178 0.74 9.97 -29.43
N GLU A 179 -0.21 9.44 -28.65
CA GLU A 179 -0.51 7.99 -28.60
C GLU A 179 -0.83 7.40 -29.97
N ALA A 180 -1.62 8.12 -30.78
CA ALA A 180 -1.94 7.72 -32.15
C ALA A 180 -0.68 7.66 -33.04
N LYS A 181 0.26 8.60 -32.88
CA LYS A 181 1.52 8.60 -33.64
C LYS A 181 2.45 7.47 -33.20
N ALA A 182 2.49 7.13 -31.90
CA ALA A 182 3.23 5.97 -31.42
C ALA A 182 2.72 4.68 -32.09
N LYS A 183 1.40 4.50 -32.18
CA LYS A 183 0.79 3.38 -32.91
C LYS A 183 1.10 3.41 -34.41
N GLN A 184 1.05 4.58 -35.05
CA GLN A 184 1.42 4.74 -36.47
C GLN A 184 2.90 4.43 -36.72
N LYS A 185 3.79 4.71 -35.75
CA LYS A 185 5.20 4.30 -35.78
C LYS A 185 5.40 2.79 -35.58
N GLY A 186 4.34 2.02 -35.40
CA GLY A 186 4.38 0.55 -35.33
C GLY A 186 4.59 -0.02 -33.93
N TYR A 187 4.54 0.80 -32.87
CA TYR A 187 4.52 0.28 -31.50
C TYR A 187 3.20 -0.42 -31.19
N LYS A 188 3.27 -1.57 -30.53
CA LYS A 188 2.11 -2.33 -30.06
C LYS A 188 2.19 -2.53 -28.55
N VAL A 189 1.04 -2.58 -27.89
CA VAL A 189 0.95 -2.89 -26.45
C VAL A 189 -0.04 -4.01 -26.23
N THR A 190 0.33 -4.96 -25.39
CA THR A 190 -0.55 -5.97 -24.81
C THR A 190 -0.48 -5.85 -23.29
N SER A 191 -1.61 -5.83 -22.62
CA SER A 191 -1.66 -5.73 -21.16
C SER A 191 -2.77 -6.59 -20.59
N ASP A 192 -2.68 -6.87 -19.30
CA ASP A 192 -3.78 -7.44 -18.56
C ASP A 192 -4.98 -6.47 -18.52
N SER A 193 -6.15 -6.99 -18.13
CA SER A 193 -7.35 -6.18 -17.93
C SER A 193 -7.56 -5.87 -16.44
N GLY A 194 -8.20 -4.73 -16.14
CA GLY A 194 -8.54 -4.34 -14.77
C GLY A 194 -8.30 -2.87 -14.48
N SER A 195 -8.73 -2.42 -13.30
CA SER A 195 -8.65 -1.02 -12.84
C SER A 195 -7.57 -0.78 -11.77
N ARG A 196 -6.73 -1.79 -11.51
CA ARG A 196 -5.67 -1.74 -10.47
C ARG A 196 -4.42 -1.01 -10.93
N VAL A 197 -4.19 -0.98 -12.24
CA VAL A 197 -3.09 -0.30 -12.89
C VAL A 197 -3.66 0.34 -14.13
N TYR A 198 -3.35 1.61 -14.32
CA TYR A 198 -3.65 2.30 -15.56
C TYR A 198 -2.35 2.61 -16.30
N TRP A 199 -2.41 2.69 -17.62
CA TRP A 199 -1.24 3.01 -18.40
C TRP A 199 -1.61 3.73 -19.69
N CYS A 200 -0.64 4.43 -20.26
CA CYS A 200 -0.71 4.97 -21.61
C CYS A 200 0.65 4.83 -22.30
N LEU A 201 0.64 4.64 -23.62
CA LEU A 201 1.83 4.63 -24.47
C LEU A 201 1.75 5.78 -25.45
N GLY A 202 2.77 6.63 -25.48
CA GLY A 202 2.86 7.74 -26.42
C GLY A 202 4.29 8.11 -26.77
N LEU A 203 4.48 9.33 -27.26
CA LEU A 203 5.79 9.92 -27.53
C LEU A 203 6.06 11.06 -26.56
N ASP A 204 7.32 11.23 -26.16
CA ASP A 204 7.76 12.37 -25.36
C ASP A 204 7.99 13.63 -26.24
N GLY A 205 8.41 14.73 -25.64
CA GLY A 205 8.68 15.99 -26.35
C GLY A 205 9.81 15.89 -27.39
N SER A 206 10.66 14.86 -27.31
CA SER A 206 11.71 14.56 -28.30
C SER A 206 11.24 13.62 -29.41
N GLY A 207 10.00 13.11 -29.32
CA GLY A 207 9.45 12.14 -30.24
C GLY A 207 9.86 10.69 -29.95
N ALA A 208 10.53 10.44 -28.81
CA ALA A 208 10.92 9.11 -28.34
C ALA A 208 9.74 8.41 -27.64
N PRO A 209 9.63 7.07 -27.73
CA PRO A 209 8.55 6.32 -27.11
C PRO A 209 8.63 6.34 -25.57
N GLN A 210 7.49 6.54 -24.94
CA GLN A 210 7.34 6.52 -23.48
C GLN A 210 6.10 5.73 -23.05
N LEU A 211 6.23 5.01 -21.94
CA LEU A 211 5.13 4.34 -21.25
C LEU A 211 4.92 5.02 -19.90
N LYS A 212 3.70 5.45 -19.58
CA LYS A 212 3.34 5.89 -18.23
C LYS A 212 2.50 4.83 -17.57
N VAL A 213 2.81 4.51 -16.32
CA VAL A 213 2.11 3.49 -15.53
C VAL A 213 1.70 4.09 -14.20
N THR A 214 0.40 4.09 -13.92
CA THR A 214 -0.18 4.61 -12.67
C THR A 214 -0.58 3.45 -11.79
N ASN A 215 -0.08 3.45 -10.55
CA ASN A 215 -0.57 2.55 -9.52
C ASN A 215 -1.93 3.04 -9.02
N ALA A 216 -3.00 2.33 -9.36
CA ALA A 216 -4.34 2.69 -8.90
C ALA A 216 -4.72 2.01 -7.57
N ARG A 217 -3.85 1.15 -7.04
CA ARG A 217 -3.99 0.63 -5.68
C ARG A 217 -3.68 1.75 -4.69
N GLY A 218 -4.29 1.73 -3.51
CA GLY A 218 -4.00 2.74 -2.49
C GLY A 218 -2.89 2.33 -1.52
N TYR A 219 -2.04 1.38 -1.89
CA TYR A 219 -0.77 1.08 -1.22
C TYR A 219 0.39 1.02 -2.23
N PHE A 220 1.64 1.05 -1.73
CA PHE A 220 2.84 0.99 -2.57
C PHE A 220 3.03 -0.38 -3.23
N VAL A 221 3.41 -0.38 -4.50
CA VAL A 221 3.65 -1.60 -5.30
C VAL A 221 5.05 -1.63 -5.88
N GLY A 222 5.52 -2.82 -6.23
CA GLY A 222 6.75 -3.00 -7.00
C GLY A 222 6.41 -3.02 -8.49
N ALA A 223 7.00 -2.11 -9.25
CA ALA A 223 6.94 -2.09 -10.71
C ALA A 223 8.28 -2.57 -11.27
N GLU A 224 8.31 -3.82 -11.71
CA GLU A 224 9.47 -4.47 -12.30
C GLU A 224 9.49 -4.25 -13.81
N SER A 225 10.56 -3.66 -14.35
CA SER A 225 10.74 -3.43 -15.78
C SER A 225 11.85 -4.30 -16.36
N SER A 226 11.60 -4.86 -17.55
CA SER A 226 12.60 -5.64 -18.30
C SER A 226 13.64 -4.75 -18.99
N PRO A 227 14.80 -5.31 -19.42
CA PRO A 227 15.71 -4.61 -20.30
C PRO A 227 15.00 -3.97 -21.51
N GLY A 228 15.43 -2.75 -21.86
CA GLY A 228 14.80 -1.94 -22.90
C GLY A 228 13.68 -1.02 -22.42
N ILE A 229 13.29 -1.07 -21.15
CA ILE A 229 12.39 -0.12 -20.50
C ILE A 229 13.05 0.39 -19.22
N THR A 230 13.29 1.70 -19.13
CA THR A 230 13.97 2.31 -17.98
C THR A 230 13.10 3.40 -17.35
N PRO A 231 12.90 3.39 -16.01
CA PRO A 231 12.19 4.46 -15.34
C PRO A 231 12.95 5.79 -15.48
N GLN A 232 12.26 6.88 -15.83
CA GLN A 232 12.87 8.21 -15.98
C GLN A 232 12.82 9.00 -14.67
N GLU A 233 11.69 8.95 -13.97
CA GLU A 233 11.51 9.51 -12.64
C GLU A 233 10.56 8.60 -11.87
N SER A 234 11.01 8.13 -10.70
CA SER A 234 10.09 7.67 -9.67
C SER A 234 9.82 8.86 -8.77
N GLY A 235 8.57 9.14 -8.42
CA GLY A 235 8.19 10.20 -7.48
C GLY A 235 8.65 9.91 -6.03
N ALA A 236 9.80 9.25 -5.86
CA ALA A 236 10.29 8.77 -4.59
C ALA A 236 10.47 9.94 -3.62
N ASN A 237 9.54 10.06 -2.68
CA ASN A 237 9.69 10.87 -1.48
C ASN A 237 10.86 10.35 -0.61
N ASP A 238 11.31 11.17 0.33
CA ASP A 238 12.44 10.86 1.22
C ASP A 238 12.24 9.54 1.98
N LEU A 239 11.00 9.21 2.39
CA LEU A 239 10.68 7.96 3.06
C LEU A 239 10.86 6.73 2.15
N ILE A 240 10.45 6.80 0.88
CA ILE A 240 10.68 5.74 -0.11
C ILE A 240 12.17 5.55 -0.31
N ALA A 241 12.95 6.63 -0.38
CA ALA A 241 14.41 6.55 -0.52
C ALA A 241 15.04 5.87 0.71
N ILE A 242 14.61 6.23 1.93
CA ILE A 242 15.07 5.61 3.18
C ILE A 242 14.75 4.11 3.18
N VAL A 243 13.50 3.71 2.93
CA VAL A 243 13.11 2.30 2.95
C VAL A 243 13.75 1.52 1.80
N SER A 244 13.87 2.10 0.61
CA SER A 244 14.52 1.46 -0.55
C SER A 244 16.03 1.26 -0.36
N ASN A 245 16.67 2.11 0.45
CA ASN A 245 18.08 1.93 0.84
C ASN A 245 18.25 0.79 1.84
N ILE A 246 17.28 0.62 2.76
CA ILE A 246 17.29 -0.45 3.76
C ILE A 246 16.88 -1.79 3.12
N ILE A 247 15.91 -1.76 2.19
CA ILE A 247 15.24 -2.93 1.63
C ILE A 247 15.19 -2.80 0.10
N LYS A 248 16.06 -3.54 -0.58
CA LYS A 248 16.04 -3.66 -2.04
C LYS A 248 15.28 -4.91 -2.45
N GLU A 249 14.19 -4.72 -3.18
CA GLU A 249 13.47 -5.83 -3.80
C GLU A 249 14.35 -6.50 -4.85
N ARG A 250 14.46 -7.82 -4.79
CA ARG A 250 15.15 -8.58 -5.83
C ARG A 250 14.21 -8.71 -7.04
N PRO A 251 14.65 -8.36 -8.25
CA PRO A 251 13.86 -8.60 -9.45
C PRO A 251 13.63 -10.11 -9.65
N SER A 252 12.54 -10.46 -10.33
CA SER A 252 12.22 -11.84 -10.68
C SER A 252 13.19 -12.45 -11.70
N LEU A 253 13.80 -11.61 -12.55
CA LEU A 253 14.80 -12.03 -13.55
C LEU A 253 16.05 -11.16 -13.47
N ALA A 254 17.20 -11.75 -13.82
CA ALA A 254 18.45 -11.02 -13.96
C ALA A 254 18.32 -9.91 -15.03
N GLY A 255 18.82 -8.72 -14.71
CA GLY A 255 18.76 -7.55 -15.60
C GLY A 255 17.46 -6.74 -15.53
N ASN A 256 16.41 -7.25 -14.88
CA ASN A 256 15.23 -6.44 -14.58
C ASN A 256 15.53 -5.42 -13.46
N THR A 257 14.73 -4.36 -13.41
CA THR A 257 14.81 -3.32 -12.37
C THR A 257 13.47 -3.19 -11.67
N VAL A 258 13.46 -3.14 -10.34
CA VAL A 258 12.23 -2.91 -9.55
C VAL A 258 12.21 -1.48 -9.06
N THR A 259 11.08 -0.79 -9.27
CA THR A 259 10.81 0.56 -8.76
C THR A 259 9.59 0.52 -7.87
N LEU A 260 9.66 1.12 -6.68
CA LEU A 260 8.47 1.28 -5.84
C LEU A 260 7.61 2.42 -6.36
N VAL A 261 6.30 2.19 -6.43
CA VAL A 261 5.31 3.16 -6.93
C VAL A 261 4.26 3.39 -5.88
N GLY A 262 4.12 4.63 -5.42
CA GLY A 262 3.15 5.01 -4.41
C GLY A 262 1.70 4.95 -4.88
N PRO A 263 0.76 5.04 -3.94
CA PRO A 263 -0.66 5.00 -4.25
C PRO A 263 -1.09 6.22 -5.08
N GLY A 264 -1.69 5.98 -6.25
CA GLY A 264 -2.10 7.02 -7.20
C GLY A 264 -0.93 7.65 -7.98
N GLU A 265 0.32 7.28 -7.67
CA GLU A 265 1.49 7.80 -8.37
C GLU A 265 1.64 7.19 -9.75
N THR A 266 2.29 7.94 -10.64
CA THR A 266 2.59 7.52 -12.01
C THR A 266 4.08 7.50 -12.22
N VAL A 267 4.61 6.37 -12.66
CA VAL A 267 6.00 6.25 -13.14
C VAL A 267 6.02 6.39 -14.65
N GLN A 268 6.95 7.18 -15.14
CA GLN A 268 7.23 7.32 -16.55
C GLN A 268 8.45 6.47 -16.92
N TYR A 269 8.30 5.67 -17.96
CA TYR A 269 9.34 4.82 -18.50
C TYR A 269 9.71 5.25 -19.91
N LYS A 270 11.02 5.31 -20.17
CA LYS A 270 11.58 5.42 -21.51
C LYS A 270 11.71 4.05 -22.13
N ILE A 271 11.32 3.90 -23.39
CA ILE A 271 11.49 2.65 -24.14
C ILE A 271 12.69 2.80 -25.08
N THR A 272 13.71 1.97 -24.86
CA THR A 272 14.96 1.95 -25.64
C THR A 272 15.25 0.61 -26.31
N GLY A 273 14.56 -0.46 -25.88
CA GLY A 273 14.74 -1.80 -26.43
C GLY A 273 14.22 -1.94 -27.86
N SER A 274 14.85 -2.84 -28.62
CA SER A 274 14.29 -3.42 -29.84
C SER A 274 13.51 -4.68 -29.49
N GLY A 275 12.34 -4.88 -30.10
CA GLY A 275 11.49 -6.04 -29.81
C GLY A 275 10.56 -5.83 -28.62
N GLN A 276 10.27 -6.90 -27.88
CA GLN A 276 9.31 -6.90 -26.77
C GLN A 276 10.03 -6.62 -25.45
N SER A 277 9.51 -5.64 -24.70
CA SER A 277 9.90 -5.33 -23.32
C SER A 277 8.64 -5.12 -22.49
N GLY A 278 8.71 -5.24 -21.16
CA GLY A 278 7.53 -5.09 -20.33
C GLY A 278 7.75 -4.47 -18.96
N VAL A 279 6.64 -4.10 -18.34
CA VAL A 279 6.53 -3.68 -16.93
C VAL A 279 5.50 -4.58 -16.24
N ARG A 280 5.88 -5.16 -15.12
CA ARG A 280 5.02 -5.95 -14.22
C ARG A 280 4.83 -5.19 -12.92
N VAL A 281 3.59 -4.85 -12.58
CA VAL A 281 3.23 -4.12 -11.37
C VAL A 281 2.53 -5.06 -10.39
N GLN A 282 3.19 -5.35 -9.29
CA GLN A 282 2.76 -6.38 -8.34
C GLN A 282 2.84 -5.92 -6.88
N PRO A 283 2.11 -6.59 -5.97
CA PRO A 283 2.37 -6.48 -4.55
C PRO A 283 3.86 -6.61 -4.24
N SER A 284 4.37 -5.74 -3.37
CA SER A 284 5.78 -5.69 -3.00
C SER A 284 5.89 -5.66 -1.49
N VAL A 285 6.74 -6.54 -0.95
CA VAL A 285 7.14 -6.59 0.46
C VAL A 285 7.68 -5.22 0.92
N PRO A 286 8.69 -4.62 0.26
CA PRO A 286 9.10 -3.25 0.56
C PRO A 286 7.96 -2.23 0.42
N GLY A 287 7.08 -2.38 -0.57
CA GLY A 287 5.90 -1.52 -0.72
C GLY A 287 4.98 -1.55 0.50
N TYR A 288 4.66 -2.73 1.03
CA TYR A 288 3.87 -2.85 2.27
C TYR A 288 4.55 -2.16 3.45
N LEU A 289 5.87 -2.27 3.58
CA LEU A 289 6.62 -1.59 4.64
C LEU A 289 6.61 -0.07 4.50
N VAL A 290 6.81 0.47 3.29
CA VAL A 290 6.69 1.92 3.05
C VAL A 290 5.28 2.39 3.39
N THR A 291 4.25 1.62 3.02
CA THR A 291 2.86 1.97 3.32
C THR A 291 2.61 2.00 4.83
N ALA A 292 3.10 1.00 5.56
CA ALA A 292 3.01 0.94 7.03
C ALA A 292 3.79 2.10 7.70
N ALA A 293 5.01 2.39 7.22
CA ALA A 293 5.83 3.51 7.65
C ALA A 293 5.10 4.85 7.48
N GLN A 294 4.54 5.07 6.30
CA GLN A 294 3.75 6.25 5.98
C GLN A 294 2.56 6.39 6.93
N TYR A 295 1.84 5.30 7.16
CA TYR A 295 0.70 5.27 8.06
C TYR A 295 1.09 5.64 9.50
N ALA A 296 2.22 5.13 10.01
CA ALA A 296 2.70 5.49 11.35
C ALA A 296 3.14 6.95 11.43
N VAL A 297 3.81 7.48 10.40
CA VAL A 297 4.19 8.91 10.32
C VAL A 297 2.95 9.80 10.37
N ASP A 298 1.92 9.47 9.60
CA ASP A 298 0.70 10.26 9.56
C ASP A 298 -0.08 10.16 10.90
N THR A 299 -0.09 8.97 11.51
CA THR A 299 -0.68 8.75 12.84
C THR A 299 0.08 9.56 13.91
N LEU A 300 1.41 9.55 13.87
CA LEU A 300 2.23 10.36 14.77
C LEU A 300 1.94 11.85 14.56
N GLY A 301 1.83 12.30 13.32
CA GLY A 301 1.48 13.69 13.00
C GLY A 301 0.16 14.12 13.63
N GLU A 302 -0.86 13.25 13.65
CA GLU A 302 -2.13 13.52 14.31
C GLU A 302 -1.99 13.62 15.83
N VAL A 303 -1.30 12.67 16.46
CA VAL A 303 -1.04 12.68 17.90
C VAL A 303 -0.25 13.92 18.30
N LEU A 304 0.85 14.21 17.60
CA LEU A 304 1.68 15.39 17.85
C LEU A 304 0.93 16.71 17.58
N GLY A 305 0.03 16.71 16.58
CA GLY A 305 -0.88 17.82 16.33
C GLY A 305 -1.68 18.20 17.57
N ARG A 306 -2.21 17.21 18.27
CA ARG A 306 -2.99 17.37 19.52
C ARG A 306 -2.14 17.75 20.73
N MET A 307 -0.82 17.73 20.58
CA MET A 307 0.14 18.06 21.63
C MET A 307 0.90 19.36 21.34
N GLY A 308 0.33 20.22 20.48
CA GLY A 308 0.89 21.53 20.14
C GLY A 308 2.02 21.48 19.11
N LYS A 309 2.24 20.33 18.47
CA LYS A 309 3.30 20.12 17.46
C LYS A 309 2.75 19.92 16.04
N GLY A 310 1.52 20.39 15.77
CA GLY A 310 0.87 20.26 14.46
C GLY A 310 1.57 21.00 13.31
N GLY A 311 2.46 21.93 13.60
CA GLY A 311 3.28 22.62 12.60
C GLY A 311 4.44 21.80 12.03
N MET A 312 4.68 20.58 12.54
CA MET A 312 5.75 19.73 12.04
C MET A 312 5.47 19.27 10.61
N LYS A 313 6.39 19.58 9.69
CA LYS A 313 6.35 19.04 8.32
C LYS A 313 6.57 17.53 8.35
N LYS A 314 6.03 16.83 7.35
CA LYS A 314 6.16 15.38 7.19
C LYS A 314 7.61 14.87 7.31
N GLY A 315 8.57 15.49 6.63
CA GLY A 315 9.99 15.10 6.75
C GLY A 315 10.57 15.26 8.17
N ALA A 316 10.07 16.22 8.95
CA ALA A 316 10.46 16.35 10.36
C ALA A 316 9.84 15.22 11.20
N LEU A 317 8.61 14.81 10.92
CA LEU A 317 7.97 13.65 11.56
C LEU A 317 8.72 12.36 11.23
N GLU A 318 9.07 12.16 9.96
CA GLU A 318 9.85 11.02 9.48
C GLU A 318 11.20 10.90 10.20
N SER A 319 11.88 12.03 10.43
CA SER A 319 13.17 12.06 11.15
C SER A 319 13.11 11.68 12.63
N LEU A 320 11.91 11.67 13.23
CA LEU A 320 11.73 11.18 14.60
C LEU A 320 11.85 9.65 14.66
N PHE A 321 11.58 8.95 13.57
CA PHE A 321 11.73 7.51 13.51
C PHE A 321 13.18 7.12 13.27
N ASP A 322 13.63 6.08 13.97
CA ASP A 322 14.91 5.42 13.68
C ASP A 322 14.64 4.27 12.70
N TRP A 323 14.40 4.61 11.42
CA TRP A 323 13.95 3.63 10.43
C TRP A 323 14.91 2.46 10.26
N GLU A 324 16.21 2.67 10.38
CA GLU A 324 17.20 1.59 10.33
C GLU A 324 16.99 0.61 11.50
N SER A 325 16.91 1.11 12.74
CA SER A 325 16.64 0.26 13.89
C SER A 325 15.27 -0.42 13.79
N CYS A 326 14.25 0.33 13.39
CA CYS A 326 12.87 -0.12 13.25
C CYS A 326 12.69 -1.21 12.21
N LEU A 327 13.36 -1.07 11.06
CA LEU A 327 13.20 -1.98 9.94
C LEU A 327 14.25 -3.10 9.95
N SER A 328 15.30 -3.01 10.78
CA SER A 328 16.31 -4.09 10.92
C SER A 328 15.70 -5.44 11.28
N GLY A 329 14.62 -5.44 12.08
CA GLY A 329 13.85 -6.63 12.44
C GLY A 329 13.12 -7.30 11.27
N TYR A 330 12.97 -6.62 10.13
CA TYR A 330 12.28 -7.13 8.94
C TYR A 330 13.18 -7.89 7.97
N SER A 331 14.49 -7.94 8.21
CA SER A 331 15.40 -8.73 7.37
C SER A 331 14.96 -10.20 7.25
N SER A 332 14.41 -10.77 8.33
CA SER A 332 13.83 -12.13 8.35
C SER A 332 12.49 -12.23 7.61
N MET A 333 11.75 -11.13 7.47
CA MET A 333 10.48 -11.07 6.76
C MET A 333 10.66 -10.82 5.25
N MET A 334 11.82 -10.33 4.81
CA MET A 334 12.10 -10.13 3.39
C MET A 334 12.19 -11.44 2.60
N THR A 335 12.47 -12.55 3.27
CA THR A 335 12.48 -13.88 2.66
C THR A 335 11.12 -14.58 2.76
N ALA A 336 10.15 -13.99 3.48
CA ALA A 336 8.82 -14.55 3.59
C ALA A 336 8.10 -14.43 2.24
N LYS A 337 7.76 -15.57 1.64
CA LYS A 337 6.91 -15.60 0.46
C LYS A 337 5.48 -15.26 0.88
N VAL A 338 4.98 -14.12 0.39
CA VAL A 338 3.58 -13.72 0.54
C VAL A 338 2.81 -14.30 -0.64
N GLU A 339 2.35 -15.54 -0.50
CA GLU A 339 1.67 -16.29 -1.59
C GLU A 339 0.16 -16.19 -1.48
N THR A 340 -0.35 -15.90 -0.29
CA THR A 340 -1.79 -15.86 -0.01
C THR A 340 -2.22 -14.52 0.57
N ALA A 341 -3.49 -14.21 0.36
CA ALA A 341 -4.24 -13.15 1.01
C ALA A 341 -4.01 -13.05 2.52
N ARG A 342 -4.04 -14.20 3.19
CA ARG A 342 -3.85 -14.29 4.63
C ARG A 342 -2.42 -13.91 5.01
N GLN A 343 -1.43 -14.43 4.28
CA GLN A 343 -0.02 -14.08 4.50
C GLN A 343 0.24 -12.59 4.25
N ALA A 344 -0.38 -11.97 3.23
CA ALA A 344 -0.22 -10.53 2.99
C ALA A 344 -0.84 -9.69 4.11
N THR A 345 -2.00 -10.10 4.60
CA THR A 345 -2.68 -9.42 5.72
C THR A 345 -1.85 -9.55 6.99
N THR A 346 -1.41 -10.77 7.34
CA THR A 346 -0.51 -10.98 8.48
C THR A 346 0.79 -10.20 8.33
N TYR A 347 1.38 -10.18 7.14
CA TYR A 347 2.59 -9.41 6.86
C TYR A 347 2.39 -7.92 7.12
N PHE A 348 1.29 -7.34 6.61
CA PHE A 348 1.00 -5.94 6.81
C PHE A 348 0.62 -5.62 8.26
N ASP A 349 -0.13 -6.49 8.94
CA ASP A 349 -0.46 -6.37 10.37
C ASP A 349 0.80 -6.33 11.24
N ASP A 350 1.78 -7.16 10.90
CA ASP A 350 3.08 -7.18 11.53
C ASP A 350 3.87 -5.90 11.19
N ALA A 351 3.90 -5.51 9.90
CA ALA A 351 4.47 -4.24 9.40
C ALA A 351 3.98 -3.03 10.21
N VAL A 352 2.65 -2.84 10.27
CA VAL A 352 2.03 -1.75 11.01
C VAL A 352 2.32 -1.86 12.49
N GLY A 353 2.22 -3.05 13.08
CA GLY A 353 2.48 -3.27 14.50
C GLY A 353 3.89 -2.85 14.93
N THR A 354 4.92 -3.23 14.18
CA THR A 354 6.31 -2.83 14.50
C THR A 354 6.55 -1.36 14.21
N THR A 355 6.00 -0.85 13.12
CA THR A 355 6.15 0.57 12.75
C THR A 355 5.53 1.47 13.82
N LEU A 356 4.36 1.09 14.35
CA LEU A 356 3.74 1.76 15.49
C LEU A 356 4.49 1.53 16.80
N GLY A 357 5.10 0.35 17.00
CA GLY A 357 6.03 0.11 18.11
C GLY A 357 7.23 1.08 18.11
N CYS A 358 7.67 1.52 16.94
CA CYS A 358 8.69 2.55 16.81
C CYS A 358 8.22 3.97 17.14
N MET A 359 6.91 4.19 17.17
CA MET A 359 6.32 5.48 17.47
C MET A 359 6.62 5.91 18.91
N GLU A 360 6.78 4.98 19.86
CA GLU A 360 7.16 5.29 21.24
C GLU A 360 8.49 6.06 21.30
N LYS A 361 9.53 5.57 20.61
CA LYS A 361 10.83 6.26 20.53
C LYS A 361 10.72 7.59 19.80
N ALA A 362 9.92 7.66 18.73
CA ALA A 362 9.69 8.88 17.98
C ALA A 362 9.02 9.98 18.85
N ILE A 363 8.07 9.59 19.69
CA ILE A 363 7.40 10.48 20.66
C ILE A 363 8.36 10.92 21.75
N GLY A 364 9.22 10.02 22.23
CA GLY A 364 10.34 10.37 23.12
C GLY A 364 11.25 11.43 22.51
N LYS A 365 11.68 11.25 21.25
CA LYS A 365 12.49 12.24 20.50
C LYS A 365 11.74 13.54 20.23
N ALA A 366 10.42 13.49 20.10
CA ALA A 366 9.59 14.69 20.02
C ALA A 366 9.53 15.47 21.34
N GLY A 367 10.20 15.02 22.41
CA GLY A 367 10.26 15.70 23.71
C GLY A 367 9.05 15.41 24.60
N LEU A 368 8.30 14.35 24.34
CA LEU A 368 7.07 13.99 25.04
C LEU A 368 7.25 12.79 25.97
N GLY A 369 8.49 12.45 26.33
CA GLY A 369 8.80 11.30 27.18
C GLY A 369 8.15 11.34 28.56
N PHE A 370 7.79 12.52 29.07
CA PHE A 370 7.14 12.67 30.39
C PHE A 370 5.71 12.10 30.44
N ILE A 371 5.03 11.96 29.28
CA ILE A 371 3.68 11.39 29.15
C ILE A 371 3.76 9.94 28.64
N GLY A 372 4.95 9.32 28.74
CA GLY A 372 5.29 8.09 28.03
C GLY A 372 4.32 6.94 28.28
N THR A 373 3.80 6.78 29.50
CA THR A 373 2.92 5.65 29.85
C THR A 373 1.52 5.75 29.24
N THR A 374 0.88 6.93 29.29
CA THR A 374 -0.44 7.15 28.70
C THR A 374 -0.37 7.01 27.18
N ILE A 375 0.67 7.59 26.57
CA ILE A 375 0.86 7.50 25.12
C ILE A 375 1.19 6.05 24.72
N ALA A 376 2.13 5.37 25.38
CA ALA A 376 2.46 3.98 25.05
C ALA A 376 1.26 3.04 25.17
N SER A 377 0.40 3.24 26.18
CA SER A 377 -0.85 2.49 26.33
C SER A 377 -1.83 2.78 25.19
N GLY A 378 -2.00 4.06 24.85
CA GLY A 378 -2.78 4.52 23.69
C GLY A 378 -2.33 3.91 22.37
N ILE A 379 -1.02 3.93 22.10
CA ILE A 379 -0.44 3.35 20.90
C ILE A 379 -0.63 1.84 20.88
N SER A 380 -0.39 1.14 21.99
CA SER A 380 -0.56 -0.31 22.07
C SER A 380 -2.01 -0.71 21.82
N TRP A 381 -2.96 0.09 22.32
CA TRP A 381 -4.38 -0.09 22.05
C TRP A 381 -4.71 0.21 20.57
N LEU A 382 -4.20 1.30 20.00
CA LEU A 382 -4.34 1.63 18.58
C LEU A 382 -3.81 0.49 17.69
N VAL A 383 -2.61 -0.03 17.96
CA VAL A 383 -2.03 -1.18 17.25
C VAL A 383 -2.98 -2.37 17.26
N SER A 384 -3.54 -2.68 18.42
CA SER A 384 -4.48 -3.79 18.59
C SER A 384 -5.80 -3.55 17.85
N GLY A 385 -6.31 -2.32 17.90
CA GLY A 385 -7.54 -1.89 17.22
C GLY A 385 -7.40 -1.88 15.70
N VAL A 386 -6.23 -1.48 15.19
CA VAL A 386 -5.88 -1.50 13.76
C VAL A 386 -5.78 -2.94 13.28
N ARG A 387 -4.99 -3.79 13.96
CA ARG A 387 -4.91 -5.24 13.63
C ARG A 387 -6.29 -5.90 13.59
N THR A 388 -7.15 -5.59 14.55
CA THR A 388 -8.51 -6.12 14.58
C THR A 388 -9.34 -5.66 13.37
N ALA A 389 -9.24 -4.38 13.00
CA ALA A 389 -9.94 -3.84 11.83
C ALA A 389 -9.40 -4.46 10.53
N MET A 390 -8.08 -4.60 10.42
CA MET A 390 -7.39 -5.15 9.26
C MET A 390 -7.73 -6.60 8.94
N ASN A 391 -7.95 -7.42 9.97
CA ASN A 391 -8.46 -8.78 9.80
C ASN A 391 -9.85 -8.83 9.12
N GLY A 392 -10.56 -7.71 9.02
CA GLY A 392 -11.80 -7.56 8.29
C GLY A 392 -11.69 -7.02 6.85
N PHE A 393 -10.52 -6.56 6.38
CA PHE A 393 -10.39 -5.77 5.14
C PHE A 393 -9.79 -6.48 3.91
N GLY A 394 -10.16 -5.93 2.74
CA GLY A 394 -9.92 -6.45 1.38
C GLY A 394 -8.47 -6.43 0.84
N ALA A 395 -7.44 -6.17 1.63
CA ALA A 395 -6.04 -6.47 1.24
C ALA A 395 -5.87 -7.97 0.93
N ALA A 396 -6.62 -8.79 1.65
CA ALA A 396 -6.84 -10.19 1.35
C ALA A 396 -7.45 -10.41 -0.05
N ALA A 397 -8.39 -9.57 -0.48
CA ALA A 397 -9.00 -9.70 -1.81
C ALA A 397 -8.03 -9.32 -2.94
N ASP A 398 -7.19 -8.29 -2.79
CA ASP A 398 -6.26 -7.92 -3.87
C ASP A 398 -5.14 -8.95 -4.07
N THR A 399 -4.60 -9.50 -2.98
CA THR A 399 -3.61 -10.59 -3.02
C THR A 399 -4.24 -11.93 -3.43
N ALA A 400 -5.49 -12.21 -3.04
CA ALA A 400 -6.22 -13.42 -3.49
C ALA A 400 -6.54 -13.39 -4.99
N LEU A 401 -6.78 -12.20 -5.56
CA LEU A 401 -7.34 -12.07 -6.90
C LEU A 401 -6.28 -11.81 -7.99
N ASN A 402 -5.06 -11.38 -7.66
CA ASN A 402 -3.96 -11.33 -8.63
C ASN A 402 -2.55 -11.27 -7.96
N PRO A 403 -2.08 -12.36 -7.34
CA PRO A 403 -0.72 -12.41 -6.78
C PRO A 403 0.35 -12.26 -7.86
N SER A 404 0.03 -12.65 -9.11
CA SER A 404 0.92 -12.56 -10.27
C SER A 404 1.16 -11.12 -10.76
N GLY A 405 0.41 -10.14 -10.25
CA GLY A 405 0.53 -8.74 -10.65
C GLY A 405 -0.10 -8.42 -12.01
N TYR A 406 0.06 -7.17 -12.44
CA TYR A 406 -0.47 -6.65 -13.71
C TYR A 406 0.67 -6.42 -14.68
N THR A 407 0.59 -7.01 -15.87
CA THR A 407 1.64 -6.95 -16.90
C THR A 407 1.27 -6.04 -18.05
N ILE A 408 2.28 -5.31 -18.55
CA ILE A 408 2.21 -4.46 -19.73
C ILE A 408 3.43 -4.79 -20.59
N TYR A 409 3.20 -5.30 -21.80
CA TYR A 409 4.25 -5.55 -22.78
C TYR A 409 4.16 -4.54 -23.91
N VAL A 410 5.27 -3.87 -24.19
CA VAL A 410 5.44 -2.99 -25.34
C VAL A 410 6.32 -3.70 -26.36
N THR A 411 5.80 -3.84 -27.58
CA THR A 411 6.56 -4.33 -28.72
C THR A 411 6.97 -3.14 -29.58
N ALA A 412 8.26 -2.84 -29.59
CA ALA A 412 8.83 -1.83 -30.47
C ALA A 412 8.74 -2.29 -31.94
N PRO A 413 8.53 -1.35 -32.89
CA PRO A 413 8.59 -1.69 -34.30
C PRO A 413 9.94 -2.33 -34.58
N THR A 414 9.94 -3.53 -35.15
CA THR A 414 11.14 -4.13 -35.70
C THR A 414 11.62 -3.18 -36.77
N THR A 415 12.69 -2.43 -36.51
CA THR A 415 13.48 -1.89 -37.61
C THR A 415 13.79 -3.10 -38.46
N ILE A 416 13.26 -3.13 -39.69
CA ILE A 416 13.60 -4.15 -40.66
C ILE A 416 15.10 -3.97 -40.86
N ALA A 417 15.88 -4.64 -40.03
CA ALA A 417 17.29 -4.78 -40.24
C ALA A 417 17.37 -5.41 -41.61
N SER A 418 18.07 -4.72 -42.52
CA SER A 418 18.51 -5.25 -43.80
C SER A 418 18.83 -6.73 -43.61
N PRO A 419 18.26 -7.64 -44.43
CA PRO A 419 18.13 -9.07 -44.12
C PRO A 419 19.40 -9.55 -43.46
N ALA A 420 19.29 -9.86 -42.16
CA ALA A 420 20.43 -10.31 -41.38
C ALA A 420 21.04 -11.48 -42.15
N THR A 421 22.28 -11.30 -42.58
CA THR A 421 23.13 -12.39 -43.06
C THR A 421 22.91 -13.53 -42.09
N ALA A 422 22.45 -14.68 -42.59
CA ALA A 422 22.14 -15.83 -41.75
C ALA A 422 23.24 -15.99 -40.69
N PRO A 423 22.89 -16.07 -39.40
CA PRO A 423 23.90 -16.19 -38.36
C PRO A 423 24.87 -17.30 -38.74
N PRO A 424 26.18 -17.08 -38.58
CA PRO A 424 27.17 -18.09 -38.95
C PRO A 424 26.78 -19.41 -38.31
N VAL A 425 26.73 -20.47 -39.12
CA VAL A 425 26.44 -21.82 -38.63
C VAL A 425 27.48 -22.16 -37.57
N VAL A 426 27.10 -22.08 -36.31
CA VAL A 426 27.96 -22.46 -35.19
C VAL A 426 28.11 -23.97 -35.23
N THR A 427 29.27 -24.44 -35.71
CA THR A 427 29.60 -25.87 -35.67
C THR A 427 29.69 -26.29 -34.21
N ALA A 428 28.89 -27.29 -33.82
CA ALA A 428 28.89 -27.79 -32.45
C ALA A 428 30.30 -28.26 -32.03
N PRO A 429 30.74 -28.01 -30.78
CA PRO A 429 32.01 -28.49 -30.28
C PRO A 429 32.18 -30.01 -30.44
N ALA A 430 33.40 -30.49 -30.60
CA ALA A 430 33.66 -31.93 -30.62
C ALA A 430 33.16 -32.59 -29.32
N GLY A 431 32.35 -33.64 -29.43
CA GLY A 431 31.72 -34.31 -28.28
C GLY A 431 30.34 -33.77 -27.89
N PHE A 432 29.81 -32.77 -28.61
CA PHE A 432 28.47 -32.24 -28.34
C PHE A 432 27.37 -33.29 -28.65
N PRO A 433 26.34 -33.45 -27.79
CA PRO A 433 25.30 -34.43 -28.02
C PRO A 433 24.55 -34.21 -29.34
N ALA A 434 24.53 -35.24 -30.21
CA ALA A 434 23.82 -35.18 -31.49
C ALA A 434 22.31 -34.89 -31.32
N ALA A 435 21.74 -35.29 -30.18
CA ALA A 435 20.36 -35.01 -29.80
C ALA A 435 20.05 -33.52 -29.61
N LEU A 436 21.04 -32.70 -29.24
CA LEU A 436 20.88 -31.26 -29.05
C LEU A 436 21.36 -30.44 -30.26
N SER A 437 21.97 -31.10 -31.26
CA SER A 437 22.47 -30.42 -32.46
C SER A 437 21.36 -29.77 -33.29
N GLY A 438 21.72 -28.66 -33.94
CA GLY A 438 20.82 -27.89 -34.80
C GLY A 438 20.04 -26.80 -34.06
N THR A 439 19.17 -26.14 -34.81
CA THR A 439 18.26 -25.11 -34.30
C THR A 439 16.88 -25.72 -34.10
N TRP A 440 16.30 -25.51 -32.93
CA TRP A 440 15.01 -26.05 -32.50
C TRP A 440 14.03 -24.90 -32.36
N CYS A 441 12.91 -24.92 -33.07
CA CYS A 441 11.94 -23.82 -33.03
C CYS A 441 10.58 -24.31 -32.53
N THR A 442 9.86 -23.45 -31.82
CA THR A 442 8.47 -23.74 -31.45
C THR A 442 7.60 -23.80 -32.70
N LYS A 443 6.48 -24.52 -32.63
CA LYS A 443 5.55 -24.60 -33.76
C LYS A 443 4.64 -23.39 -33.81
N SER A 444 4.24 -22.88 -32.64
CA SER A 444 3.38 -21.70 -32.53
C SER A 444 4.08 -20.42 -33.03
N ASP A 445 5.39 -20.30 -32.80
CA ASP A 445 6.24 -19.23 -33.30
C ASP A 445 7.53 -19.77 -33.94
N PRO A 446 7.58 -19.91 -35.29
CA PRO A 446 8.76 -20.38 -36.01
C PRO A 446 10.00 -19.47 -35.89
N ASN A 447 9.86 -18.27 -35.33
CA ASN A 447 11.00 -17.39 -35.06
C ASN A 447 11.54 -17.58 -33.63
N ASN A 448 10.76 -18.19 -32.73
CA ASN A 448 11.21 -18.55 -31.40
C ASN A 448 12.01 -19.86 -31.47
N CYS A 449 13.33 -19.71 -31.62
CA CYS A 449 14.26 -20.80 -31.84
C CYS A 449 15.37 -20.84 -30.77
N PHE A 450 15.87 -22.03 -30.53
CA PHE A 450 16.91 -22.35 -29.56
C PHE A 450 18.01 -23.18 -30.23
N SER A 451 19.28 -22.87 -29.94
CA SER A 451 20.43 -23.65 -30.37
C SER A 451 21.34 -23.88 -29.16
N ALA A 452 21.39 -25.11 -28.67
CA ALA A 452 22.23 -25.46 -27.53
C ALA A 452 23.72 -25.22 -27.82
N ALA A 453 24.16 -25.45 -29.06
CA ALA A 453 25.54 -25.20 -29.47
C ALA A 453 25.87 -23.70 -29.48
N GLU A 454 24.92 -22.86 -29.88
CA GLU A 454 25.08 -21.41 -29.85
C GLU A 454 25.11 -20.88 -28.41
N LEU A 455 24.22 -21.38 -27.54
CA LEU A 455 24.23 -21.05 -26.11
C LEU A 455 25.60 -21.40 -25.48
N VAL A 456 26.10 -22.61 -25.70
CA VAL A 456 27.42 -23.02 -25.18
C VAL A 456 28.56 -22.18 -25.78
N ALA A 457 28.46 -21.75 -27.03
CA ALA A 457 29.47 -20.89 -27.65
C ALA A 457 29.44 -19.44 -27.14
N GLN A 458 28.26 -18.93 -26.73
CA GLN A 458 28.10 -17.57 -26.21
C GLN A 458 28.63 -17.43 -24.77
N HIS A 459 28.70 -18.52 -24.01
CA HIS A 459 29.12 -18.51 -22.61
C HIS A 459 30.47 -19.20 -22.42
N GLN A 460 31.49 -18.42 -22.04
CA GLN A 460 32.85 -18.95 -21.86
C GLN A 460 32.88 -19.98 -20.72
N GLY A 461 33.25 -21.22 -21.05
CA GLY A 461 33.33 -22.31 -20.08
C GLY A 461 32.04 -23.10 -19.90
N ALA A 462 30.95 -22.71 -20.57
CA ALA A 462 29.72 -23.48 -20.58
C ALA A 462 29.96 -24.88 -21.15
N PHE A 463 29.23 -25.86 -20.62
CA PHE A 463 29.33 -27.25 -21.05
C PHE A 463 27.98 -27.97 -20.93
N VAL A 464 27.84 -29.05 -21.69
CA VAL A 464 26.71 -29.96 -21.54
C VAL A 464 27.16 -31.12 -20.66
N ALA A 465 26.48 -31.33 -19.54
CA ALA A 465 26.70 -32.45 -18.64
C ALA A 465 25.69 -33.58 -18.92
N ASP A 466 26.06 -34.81 -18.57
CA ASP A 466 25.25 -35.99 -18.80
C ASP A 466 23.98 -36.02 -17.93
N THR A 467 22.86 -36.30 -18.60
CA THR A 467 21.57 -36.84 -18.16
C THR A 467 21.24 -36.83 -16.68
N PHE A 468 20.48 -35.81 -16.24
CA PHE A 468 19.50 -36.03 -15.19
C PHE A 468 18.57 -37.17 -15.60
N LYS A 469 18.04 -37.92 -14.62
CA LYS A 469 17.07 -38.98 -14.88
C LYS A 469 15.81 -38.32 -15.44
N PRO A 470 15.48 -38.48 -16.73
CA PRO A 470 14.33 -37.81 -17.29
C PRO A 470 13.06 -38.42 -16.72
N ASP A 471 12.00 -37.61 -16.69
CA ASP A 471 10.73 -38.04 -16.13
C ASP A 471 9.97 -38.96 -17.10
N ALA A 472 10.17 -38.80 -18.41
CA ALA A 472 9.55 -39.66 -19.41
C ALA A 472 10.39 -40.91 -19.75
N LEU A 473 9.74 -42.06 -19.92
CA LEU A 473 10.42 -43.26 -20.42
C LEU A 473 10.81 -43.09 -21.89
N GLY A 474 12.07 -43.39 -22.22
CA GLY A 474 12.58 -43.34 -23.59
C GLY A 474 13.10 -41.97 -24.03
N THR A 475 13.24 -41.03 -23.11
CA THR A 475 13.83 -39.70 -23.36
C THR A 475 15.25 -39.61 -22.82
N THR A 476 15.89 -38.46 -23.05
CA THR A 476 17.23 -38.18 -22.58
C THR A 476 17.26 -36.77 -21.99
N GLY A 477 17.55 -36.67 -20.69
CA GLY A 477 17.79 -35.38 -20.03
C GLY A 477 19.17 -34.83 -20.38
N TYR A 478 19.33 -33.52 -20.39
CA TYR A 478 20.60 -32.83 -20.57
C TYR A 478 20.64 -31.62 -19.66
N ASP A 479 21.79 -31.41 -19.04
CA ASP A 479 22.06 -30.20 -18.26
C ASP A 479 23.04 -29.34 -19.06
N ILE A 480 22.63 -28.13 -19.42
CA ILE A 480 23.55 -27.14 -19.96
C ILE A 480 23.95 -26.22 -18.83
N CYS A 481 25.21 -26.34 -18.39
CA CYS A 481 25.78 -25.39 -17.44
C CYS A 481 26.23 -24.14 -18.18
N VAL A 482 25.59 -23.01 -17.90
CA VAL A 482 25.86 -21.73 -18.56
C VAL A 482 26.92 -20.94 -17.80
N GLU A 483 26.97 -21.09 -16.46
CA GLU A 483 27.92 -20.43 -15.57
C GLU A 483 28.57 -21.45 -14.63
N PRO A 484 29.69 -22.09 -15.02
CA PRO A 484 30.36 -23.06 -14.18
C PRO A 484 31.03 -22.40 -12.98
N ASP A 485 30.97 -23.05 -11.82
CA ASP A 485 31.81 -22.69 -10.68
C ASP A 485 33.28 -23.08 -10.92
N SER A 486 34.15 -22.76 -9.97
CA SER A 486 35.59 -23.03 -10.07
C SER A 486 35.95 -24.51 -10.23
N ASN A 487 35.03 -25.43 -9.90
CA ASN A 487 35.22 -26.87 -9.97
C ASN A 487 34.60 -27.51 -11.24
N LYS A 488 34.11 -26.68 -12.18
CA LYS A 488 33.29 -27.14 -13.31
C LYS A 488 32.04 -27.90 -12.86
N THR A 489 31.52 -27.57 -11.68
CA THR A 489 30.17 -27.94 -11.29
C THR A 489 29.24 -26.76 -11.59
N CYS A 490 27.96 -27.06 -11.79
CA CYS A 490 26.95 -26.04 -11.99
C CYS A 490 26.06 -26.01 -10.77
N ASP A 491 25.80 -24.82 -10.23
CA ASP A 491 24.66 -24.67 -9.34
C ASP A 491 23.37 -24.79 -10.15
N MET A 492 22.26 -25.06 -9.48
CA MET A 492 20.97 -25.11 -10.16
C MET A 492 20.67 -23.79 -10.86
N ALA A 493 20.98 -22.63 -10.25
CA ALA A 493 20.65 -21.31 -10.80
C ALA A 493 21.29 -21.03 -12.18
N GLY A 494 22.48 -21.57 -12.44
CA GLY A 494 23.22 -21.49 -13.70
C GLY A 494 22.98 -22.68 -14.66
N THR A 495 22.06 -23.59 -14.33
CA THR A 495 21.76 -24.79 -15.13
C THR A 495 20.47 -24.62 -15.93
N MET A 496 20.56 -24.89 -17.23
CA MET A 496 19.39 -25.10 -18.09
C MET A 496 19.15 -26.58 -18.30
N LEU A 497 17.95 -27.04 -17.95
CA LEU A 497 17.53 -28.44 -18.08
C LEU A 497 16.80 -28.63 -19.42
N ILE A 498 17.21 -29.62 -20.20
CA ILE A 498 16.59 -29.94 -21.50
C ILE A 498 16.25 -31.42 -21.54
N GLU A 499 15.00 -31.74 -21.89
CA GLU A 499 14.59 -33.10 -22.15
C GLU A 499 14.42 -33.32 -23.66
N TYR A 500 15.17 -34.28 -24.20
CA TYR A 500 15.08 -34.70 -25.60
C TYR A 500 14.15 -35.90 -25.75
N PHE A 501 13.23 -35.80 -26.69
CA PHE A 501 12.29 -36.85 -27.06
C PHE A 501 12.59 -37.33 -28.48
N PRO A 502 13.03 -38.58 -28.65
CA PRO A 502 13.12 -39.20 -29.97
C PRO A 502 11.77 -39.25 -30.69
N ALA A 503 11.81 -39.32 -32.03
CA ALA A 503 10.60 -39.58 -32.80
C ALA A 503 9.95 -40.91 -32.37
N GLY A 504 8.63 -40.90 -32.21
CA GLY A 504 7.82 -42.00 -31.70
C GLY A 504 7.63 -42.00 -30.18
N VAL A 505 8.39 -41.20 -29.43
CA VAL A 505 8.28 -41.15 -27.96
C VAL A 505 7.23 -40.12 -27.54
N ALA A 506 6.10 -40.62 -27.07
CA ALA A 506 5.06 -39.81 -26.46
C ALA A 506 5.43 -39.47 -25.01
N TRP A 507 4.97 -38.32 -24.55
CA TRP A 507 5.04 -37.96 -23.14
C TRP A 507 3.67 -37.53 -22.67
N ASN A 508 3.34 -37.99 -21.47
CA ASN A 508 2.06 -37.75 -20.83
C ASN A 508 2.35 -37.49 -19.36
N CYS A 509 2.46 -36.22 -18.99
CA CYS A 509 2.70 -35.78 -17.63
C CYS A 509 1.65 -36.32 -16.63
N VAL A 510 0.41 -36.59 -17.06
CA VAL A 510 -0.64 -37.19 -16.23
C VAL A 510 -0.29 -38.64 -15.85
N ALA A 511 0.32 -39.39 -16.75
CA ALA A 511 0.69 -40.78 -16.51
C ALA A 511 1.96 -40.93 -15.65
N VAL A 512 2.90 -40.00 -15.79
CA VAL A 512 4.21 -40.02 -15.13
C VAL A 512 4.14 -39.42 -13.73
N GLU A 513 3.56 -38.23 -13.56
CA GLU A 513 3.77 -37.45 -12.32
C GLU A 513 2.61 -37.54 -11.31
N VAL A 514 1.34 -37.58 -11.76
CA VAL A 514 0.17 -37.70 -10.87
C VAL A 514 0.14 -39.06 -10.16
N LYS A 515 0.59 -40.14 -10.82
CA LYS A 515 0.58 -41.50 -10.25
C LYS A 515 1.83 -41.85 -9.43
N GLN A 516 3.00 -41.25 -9.71
CA GLN A 516 4.26 -41.65 -9.06
C GLN A 516 4.80 -40.62 -8.06
N LYS A 517 4.54 -39.32 -8.25
CA LYS A 517 5.13 -38.24 -7.44
C LYS A 517 4.12 -37.44 -6.60
N GLY A 518 2.82 -37.73 -6.72
CA GLY A 518 1.78 -37.16 -5.84
C GLY A 518 1.35 -35.73 -6.18
N TRP A 519 1.62 -35.26 -7.39
CA TRP A 519 1.15 -33.95 -7.86
C TRP A 519 -0.38 -33.96 -8.05
N PRO A 520 -1.11 -32.93 -7.57
CA PRO A 520 -2.57 -32.94 -7.60
C PRO A 520 -3.15 -32.84 -9.01
N THR A 521 -2.46 -32.20 -9.96
CA THR A 521 -2.88 -32.04 -11.36
C THR A 521 -1.70 -31.80 -12.29
N CYS A 522 -1.72 -32.37 -13.51
CA CYS A 522 -0.92 -31.88 -14.63
C CYS A 522 -1.84 -31.20 -15.65
N ASN A 523 -1.48 -29.98 -16.08
CA ASN A 523 -2.15 -29.28 -17.17
C ASN A 523 -1.17 -29.08 -18.33
N PRO A 524 -1.17 -29.96 -19.35
CA PRO A 524 -0.30 -29.78 -20.50
C PRO A 524 -0.79 -28.63 -21.38
N ASP A 525 -0.15 -27.46 -21.29
CA ASP A 525 -0.54 -26.26 -22.03
C ASP A 525 -0.39 -26.41 -23.56
N PHE A 526 0.35 -27.43 -24.03
CA PHE A 526 0.75 -27.56 -25.45
C PHE A 526 0.42 -28.92 -26.10
N THR A 527 -0.64 -29.61 -25.67
CA THR A 527 -1.00 -30.96 -26.19
C THR A 527 -1.10 -31.06 -27.72
N SER A 528 -1.65 -30.05 -28.41
CA SER A 528 -1.73 -30.03 -29.88
C SER A 528 -0.41 -29.71 -30.58
N ALA A 529 0.56 -29.13 -29.86
CA ALA A 529 1.89 -28.87 -30.36
C ALA A 529 2.79 -30.11 -30.28
N HIS A 530 2.44 -31.15 -29.52
CA HIS A 530 3.17 -32.42 -29.42
C HIS A 530 3.01 -33.31 -30.66
N ILE A 531 3.90 -33.14 -31.62
CA ILE A 531 4.06 -34.01 -32.79
C ILE A 531 5.01 -35.15 -32.40
N THR A 532 4.45 -36.23 -31.86
CA THR A 532 5.24 -37.40 -31.44
C THR A 532 5.94 -38.09 -32.60
N SER A 533 5.51 -37.88 -33.85
CA SER A 533 6.19 -38.41 -35.04
C SER A 533 7.51 -37.71 -35.38
N LYS A 534 7.86 -36.62 -34.68
CA LYS A 534 9.12 -35.89 -34.86
C LYS A 534 9.93 -35.90 -33.57
N ALA A 535 11.26 -35.85 -33.71
CA ALA A 535 12.13 -35.56 -32.58
C ALA A 535 11.90 -34.12 -32.11
N ARG A 536 11.93 -33.92 -30.79
CA ARG A 536 11.69 -32.62 -30.15
C ARG A 536 12.51 -32.47 -28.88
N ILE A 537 12.69 -31.23 -28.46
CA ILE A 537 13.21 -30.90 -27.14
C ILE A 537 12.17 -30.12 -26.35
N VAL A 538 12.24 -30.20 -25.02
CA VAL A 538 11.49 -29.40 -24.07
C VAL A 538 12.51 -28.77 -23.13
N ILE A 539 12.42 -27.45 -22.92
CA ILE A 539 13.30 -26.74 -21.97
C ILE A 539 12.56 -26.70 -20.63
N LEU A 540 13.10 -27.37 -19.61
CA LEU A 540 12.46 -27.45 -18.31
C LEU A 540 12.83 -26.20 -17.49
N PRO A 541 11.84 -25.50 -16.90
CA PRO A 541 12.13 -24.39 -16.00
C PRO A 541 12.84 -24.90 -14.75
N ASN A 542 13.94 -24.23 -14.38
CA ASN A 542 14.78 -24.55 -13.21
C ASN A 542 14.01 -24.52 -11.86
N HIS A 543 12.88 -23.82 -11.81
CA HIS A 543 11.93 -23.85 -10.70
C HIS A 543 10.50 -23.91 -11.25
N GLN A 544 9.75 -24.98 -10.97
CA GLN A 544 8.30 -24.96 -11.10
C GLN A 544 7.71 -24.14 -9.94
N GLN A 545 6.92 -23.13 -10.27
CA GLN A 545 6.55 -22.05 -9.35
C GLN A 545 5.25 -22.30 -8.56
N ASP A 546 4.56 -23.42 -8.77
CA ASP A 546 3.36 -23.80 -8.03
C ASP A 546 3.17 -25.33 -7.92
N SER A 547 2.03 -25.78 -7.38
CA SER A 547 1.69 -27.19 -7.22
C SER A 547 1.19 -27.86 -8.52
N VAL A 548 1.26 -27.17 -9.65
CA VAL A 548 0.83 -27.64 -10.96
C VAL A 548 2.06 -27.75 -11.84
N TYR A 549 2.23 -28.91 -12.47
CA TYR A 549 3.25 -29.04 -13.49
C TYR A 549 2.84 -28.24 -14.73
N HIS A 550 3.60 -27.19 -15.04
CA HIS A 550 3.46 -26.41 -16.28
C HIS A 550 4.43 -26.95 -17.33
N ASP A 551 3.87 -27.31 -18.47
CA ASP A 551 4.63 -27.81 -19.62
C ASP A 551 5.17 -26.65 -20.45
N THR A 552 6.36 -26.77 -21.06
CA THR A 552 6.87 -25.78 -22.02
C THR A 552 6.63 -26.26 -23.44
N GLU A 553 6.37 -25.32 -24.37
CA GLU A 553 6.06 -25.72 -25.75
C GLU A 553 7.23 -26.50 -26.36
N PRO A 554 6.98 -27.70 -26.94
CA PRO A 554 8.02 -28.47 -27.58
C PRO A 554 8.63 -27.72 -28.76
N MET A 555 9.96 -27.77 -28.85
CA MET A 555 10.69 -27.25 -29.99
C MET A 555 11.11 -28.38 -30.94
N TYR A 556 10.99 -28.12 -32.24
CA TYR A 556 11.30 -29.07 -33.31
C TYR A 556 12.50 -28.60 -34.11
N ARG A 557 13.34 -29.54 -34.52
CA ARG A 557 14.49 -29.22 -35.38
C ARG A 557 14.02 -28.58 -36.69
N ARG A 558 14.62 -27.45 -37.04
CA ARG A 558 14.34 -26.68 -38.25
C ARG A 558 14.86 -27.35 -39.52
#